data_AF-A0A920S9X3-F1
#
_entry.id   AF-A0A920S9X3-F1
#
_cell.length_a   1.000
_cell.length_b   1.000
_cell.length_c   1.000
_cell.angle_alpha   90.00
_cell.angle_beta   90.00
_cell.angle_gamma   90.00
#
_symmetry.space_group_name_H-M   'P 1'
#
loop_
_entity.id
_entity.type
_entity.pdbx_description
1 polymer ?
#
loop_
_entity_poly.entity_id
_entity_poly.type
_entity_poly.pdbx_seq_one_letter_code
_entity_poly.pdbx_strand_id
1 'polypeptide(L)' 'MFDWGPAATHKLVKAGLFPTQVDNLFFTHHHFDHNIDYPCFFYAVGTKRQAMVRN' A
#
# COMPACT_ATOMS: atom_id res chain seq x y z
N MET A 1 -8.81 -0.39 3.58
CA MET A 1 -8.34 1.00 3.40
C MET A 1 -9.11 1.64 2.25
N PHE A 2 -9.34 2.95 2.31
CA PHE A 2 -9.93 3.72 1.21
C PHE A 2 -8.88 4.67 0.63
N ASP A 3 -8.76 4.65 -0.70
CA ASP A 3 -7.82 5.41 -1.53
C ASP A 3 -6.33 5.20 -1.21
N TRP A 4 -5.50 5.40 -2.22
CA TRP A 4 -4.05 5.25 -2.13
C TRP A 4 -3.34 6.29 -2.99
N GLY A 5 -3.59 7.54 -2.59
CA GLY A 5 -3.05 8.73 -3.22
C GLY A 5 -1.57 8.98 -2.94
N PRO A 6 -1.05 10.16 -3.36
CA PRO A 6 0.36 10.48 -3.27
C PRO A 6 0.97 10.25 -1.87
N ALA A 7 2.05 9.46 -1.86
CA ALA A 7 2.83 9.10 -0.68
C ALA A 7 2.05 8.39 0.43
N ALA A 8 0.91 7.75 0.13
CA ALA A 8 0.13 6.98 1.10
C ALA A 8 0.98 5.89 1.77
N THR A 9 1.81 5.18 1.01
CA THR A 9 2.73 4.14 1.52
C THR A 9 3.70 4.70 2.56
N HIS A 10 4.33 5.83 2.25
CA HIS A 10 5.27 6.50 3.16
C HIS A 10 4.56 7.04 4.42
N LYS A 11 3.38 7.65 4.26
CA LYS A 11 2.59 8.19 5.38
C LYS A 11 2.12 7.07 6.32
N LEU A 12 1.73 5.92 5.77
CA LEU A 12 1.34 4.75 6.54
C LEU A 12 2.49 4.23 7.42
N VAL A 13 3.68 4.05 6.83
CA VAL A 13 4.88 3.61 7.56
C VAL A 13 5.28 4.62 8.62
N LYS A 14 5.19 5.92 8.32
CA LYS A 14 5.43 6.99 9.29
C LYS A 14 4.46 6.94 10.47
N ALA A 15 3.24 6.45 10.27
CA ALA A 15 2.26 6.22 11.32
C ALA A 15 2.46 4.90 12.10
N GLY A 16 3.53 4.15 11.82
CA GLY A 16 3.83 2.87 12.48
C GLY A 16 3.01 1.68 11.95
N LEU A 17 2.31 1.85 10.83
CA LEU A 17 1.53 0.81 10.16
C LEU A 17 2.26 0.33 8.91
N PHE A 18 2.06 -0.93 8.54
CA PHE A 18 2.70 -1.52 7.36
C PHE A 18 1.70 -1.87 6.27
N PRO A 19 2.08 -1.71 4.97
CA PRO A 19 1.22 -2.09 3.84
C PRO A 19 0.74 -3.53 3.89
N THR A 20 1.54 -4.45 4.46
CA THR A 20 1.18 -5.87 4.63
C THR A 20 0.03 -6.13 5.60
N GLN A 21 -0.40 -5.13 6.36
CA GLN A 21 -1.55 -5.20 7.26
C GLN A 21 -2.86 -4.75 6.59
N VAL A 22 -2.81 -4.36 5.30
CA VAL A 22 -3.97 -3.93 4.53
C VAL A 22 -4.39 -5.08 3.61
N ASP A 23 -5.46 -5.77 3.98
CA ASP A 23 -5.98 -6.89 3.17
C ASP A 23 -6.85 -6.43 2.00
N ASN A 24 -7.58 -5.33 2.18
CA ASN A 24 -8.52 -4.81 1.20
C ASN A 24 -8.31 -3.30 0.97
N LEU A 25 -8.22 -2.90 -0.29
CA LEU A 25 -8.09 -1.51 -0.73
C LEU A 25 -9.23 -1.18 -1.70
N PHE A 26 -9.98 -0.12 -1.41
CA PHE A 26 -11.09 0.35 -2.23
C PHE A 26 -10.77 1.75 -2.77
N PHE A 27 -11.02 1.97 -4.07
CA PHE A 27 -10.88 3.29 -4.70
C PHE A 27 -12.26 3.96 -4.80
N THR A 28 -12.35 5.21 -4.36
CA THR A 28 -13.59 5.99 -4.51
C THR A 28 -13.85 6.38 -5.97
N HIS A 29 -12.79 6.71 -6.69
CA HIS A 29 -12.76 6.96 -8.14
C HIS A 29 -11.32 6.85 -8.67
N HIS A 30 -11.13 6.91 -9.98
CA HIS A 30 -9.83 6.68 -10.64
C HIS A 30 -9.10 7.95 -11.05
N HIS A 31 -9.18 9.01 -10.24
CA HIS A 31 -8.29 10.15 -10.41
C HIS A 31 -6.91 9.88 -9.82
N PHE A 32 -5.92 10.56 -10.38
CA PHE A 32 -4.51 10.41 -10.07
C PHE A 32 -4.23 10.57 -8.57
N ASP A 33 -4.84 11.55 -7.92
CA ASP A 33 -4.67 11.83 -6.50
C ASP A 33 -5.26 10.75 -5.57
N HIS A 34 -6.01 9.77 -6.11
CA HIS A 34 -6.60 8.67 -5.35
C HIS A 34 -5.93 7.31 -5.58
N ASN A 35 -5.10 7.13 -6.62
CA ASN A 35 -4.53 5.82 -6.95
C ASN A 35 -3.05 5.82 -7.38
N ILE A 36 -2.38 6.97 -7.46
CA ILE A 36 -1.03 7.03 -8.03
C ILE A 36 0.01 6.22 -7.25
N ASP A 37 -0.14 6.07 -5.93
CA ASP A 37 0.86 5.38 -5.10
C ASP A 37 0.59 3.87 -4.99
N TYR A 38 -0.43 3.36 -5.68
CA TYR A 38 -0.79 1.94 -5.67
C TYR A 38 0.32 1.00 -6.15
N PRO A 39 1.15 1.34 -7.16
CA PRO A 39 2.31 0.51 -7.53
C PRO A 39 3.32 0.38 -6.38
N CYS A 40 3.52 1.44 -5.58
CA CYS A 40 4.39 1.40 -4.41
C CYS A 40 3.84 0.44 -3.34
N PHE A 41 2.52 0.48 -3.09
CA PHE A 41 1.84 -0.48 -2.22
C PHE A 41 2.08 -1.93 -2.66
N PHE A 42 1.83 -2.24 -3.94
CA PHE A 42 1.99 -3.60 -4.46
C PHE A 42 3.44 -4.09 -4.32
N TYR A 43 4.41 -3.23 -4.62
CA TYR A 43 5.83 -3.55 -4.42
C TYR A 43 6.18 -3.80 -2.95
N ALA A 44 5.71 -2.94 -2.04
CA ALA A 44 5.95 -3.07 -0.60
C ALA A 44 5.37 -4.37 -0.03
N VAL A 45 4.17 -4.75 -0.46
CA VAL A 45 3.54 -6.02 -0.03
C VAL A 45 4.25 -7.23 -0.64
N GLY A 46 4.55 -7.18 -1.94
CA GLY A 46 5.20 -8.28 -2.65
C GLY A 46 6.59 -8.63 -2.11
N THR A 47 7.41 -7.61 -1.82
CA THR A 47 8.78 -7.80 -1.29
C THR A 47 8.79 -8.40 0.13
N LYS A 48 7.86 -8.00 1.00
CA LYS A 48 7.77 -8.50 2.38
C LYS A 48 7.10 -9.88 2.46
N ARG A 49 6.11 -10.18 1.61
CA ARG A 49 5.47 -11.51 1.59
C ARG A 49 6.45 -12.58 1.08
N GLN A 50 7.28 -12.26 0.09
CA GLN A 50 8.35 -13.18 -0.35
C GLN A 50 9.43 -13.38 0.72
N ALA A 51 9.72 -12.37 1.55
CA ALA A 51 10.65 -12.51 2.67
C ALA A 51 10.11 -13.44 3.78
N MET A 52 8.79 -13.53 3.97
CA MET A 52 8.17 -14.42 4.97
C MET A 52 7.87 -15.85 4.46
N VAL A 53 7.84 -16.10 3.15
CA VAL A 53 7.62 -17.44 2.55
C VAL A 53 8.94 -18.22 2.38
N ARG A 54 10.08 -17.61 2.72
CA ARG A 54 11.38 -18.27 2.78
C ARG A 54 11.64 -18.76 4.21
N ASN A 55 11.07 -19.90 4.58
CA ASN A 55 11.50 -20.70 5.73
C ASN A 55 11.45 -22.18 5.37
#